data_AF-A0A1A3NDL0-F1
#
_entry.id   AF-A0A1A3NDL0-F1
#
_cell.length_a   1.000
_cell.length_b   1.000
_cell.length_c   1.000
_cell.angle_alpha   90.00
_cell.angle_beta   90.00
_cell.angle_gamma   90.00
#
_symmetry.space_group_name_H-M   'P 1'
#
loop_
_entity.id
_entity.type
_entity.pdbx_description
1 polymer ?
#
loop_
_entity_poly.entity_id
_entity_poly.type
_entity_poly.pdbx_seq_one_letter_code
_entity_poly.pdbx_strand_id
1 'polypeptide(L)'
;MTQEDDDYQHPKCYANTRGGCSSKISGEHYVSLGLIKLYGSNDPDFTIQHRSGKGVGHPVTPKNFKANILCQKHNTALSPADDAALAFATFLRRIALQYDAGAGEWGDAEQITISGDDMQRWVLKVFLNHAVTGHFAIQQRKSVTFPPEAIDLLLDRAAWPSTWGLTVPGELGRTDVRCCPFQTKDVVNSHWWGVAPFVHKDETWIGGGVVDLAHVSFGLTLFNPGRGMPGWNNPGNTLRGSLQRPSFIGWEMDGVEKRIRFEWDYPLHHMGLTYKLTPQNKVDRLAGKLPVGQHIWLE
;
A
#
# COMPACT_ATOMS: atom_id res chain seq x y z
N MET A 1 20.05 8.65 31.03
CA MET A 1 19.78 8.00 29.73
C MET A 1 21.12 7.79 29.08
N THR A 2 21.56 6.54 28.94
CA THR A 2 22.80 6.21 28.25
C THR A 2 22.62 6.60 26.78
N GLN A 3 23.48 7.47 26.29
CA GLN A 3 23.58 7.81 24.87
C GLN A 3 23.83 6.49 24.13
N GLU A 4 22.84 6.02 23.38
CA GLU A 4 22.98 4.80 22.59
C GLU A 4 24.03 5.08 21.52
N ASP A 5 25.00 4.17 21.39
CA ASP A 5 26.06 4.25 20.38
C ASP A 5 25.42 4.30 18.99
N ASP A 6 25.82 5.27 18.17
CA ASP A 6 25.27 5.44 16.82
C ASP A 6 25.60 4.24 15.91
N ASP A 7 26.57 3.40 16.30
CA ASP A 7 26.91 2.16 15.59
C ASP A 7 26.18 0.92 16.13
N TYR A 8 25.37 1.03 17.19
CA TYR A 8 24.70 -0.13 17.79
C TYR A 8 23.74 -0.81 16.80
N GLN A 9 23.83 -2.14 16.71
CA GLN A 9 23.01 -3.00 15.85
C GLN A 9 22.16 -3.95 16.70
N HIS A 10 20.87 -3.64 16.85
CA HIS A 10 19.99 -4.52 17.62
C HIS A 10 19.73 -5.82 16.84
N PRO A 11 20.02 -7.02 17.38
CA PRO A 11 20.02 -8.27 16.62
C PRO A 11 18.66 -8.69 16.06
N LYS A 12 17.56 -8.22 16.66
CA LYS A 12 16.19 -8.47 16.18
C LYS A 12 15.64 -7.39 15.23
N CYS A 13 16.34 -6.27 15.05
CA CYS A 13 15.89 -5.22 14.14
C CYS A 13 16.33 -5.58 12.72
N TYR A 14 15.42 -5.86 11.80
CA TYR A 14 15.82 -6.19 10.42
C TYR A 14 16.52 -5.01 9.72
N ALA A 15 16.34 -3.79 10.24
CA ALA A 15 16.93 -2.57 9.72
C ALA A 15 18.34 -2.26 10.31
N ASN A 16 18.94 -3.22 11.04
CA ASN A 16 20.23 -3.07 11.71
C ASN A 16 21.47 -3.10 10.78
N THR A 17 21.29 -3.05 9.47
CA THR A 17 22.35 -3.27 8.47
C THR A 17 23.55 -2.31 8.57
N ARG A 18 23.32 -1.09 9.10
CA ARG A 18 24.35 -0.05 9.25
C ARG A 18 24.34 0.62 10.63
N GLY A 19 23.87 -0.07 11.67
CA GLY A 19 23.77 0.52 13.01
C GLY A 19 22.64 1.54 13.16
N GLY A 20 22.75 2.38 14.19
CA GLY A 20 21.77 3.38 14.59
C GLY A 20 20.54 2.80 15.27
N CYS A 21 20.60 1.57 15.76
CA CYS A 21 19.49 0.96 16.49
C CYS A 21 19.38 1.50 17.91
N SER A 22 18.18 1.37 18.48
CA SER A 22 18.01 1.40 19.93
C SER A 22 18.19 0.02 20.54
N SER A 23 18.63 -0.01 21.80
CA SER A 23 18.66 -1.19 22.68
C SER A 23 17.28 -1.81 22.91
N LYS A 24 16.19 -1.06 22.68
CA LYS A 24 14.81 -1.51 22.87
C LYS A 24 14.18 -1.96 21.56
N ILE A 25 13.57 -3.14 21.57
CA ILE A 25 12.75 -3.64 20.48
C ILE A 25 11.31 -3.13 20.58
N SER A 26 10.70 -2.79 19.44
CA SER A 26 9.28 -2.45 19.34
C SER A 26 8.46 -3.66 18.89
N GLY A 27 7.21 -3.75 19.36
CA GLY A 27 6.23 -4.71 18.85
C GLY A 27 5.54 -4.15 17.61
N GLU A 28 6.26 -4.14 16.50
CA GLU A 28 5.81 -3.57 15.23
C GLU A 28 4.66 -4.37 14.63
N HIS A 29 3.60 -3.70 14.18
CA HIS A 29 2.47 -4.39 13.57
C HIS A 29 2.78 -4.72 12.10
N TYR A 30 2.23 -5.83 11.59
CA TYR A 30 2.43 -6.19 10.18
C TYR A 30 1.80 -5.18 9.20
N VAL A 31 0.81 -4.43 9.67
CA VAL A 31 0.23 -3.24 9.04
C VAL A 31 0.07 -2.15 10.12
N SER A 32 0.15 -0.88 9.76
CA SER A 32 0.17 0.23 10.72
C SER A 32 -0.97 0.17 11.73
N LEU A 33 -0.64 0.37 13.02
CA LEU A 33 -1.62 0.34 14.11
C LEU A 33 -2.74 1.39 13.93
N GLY A 34 -2.44 2.55 13.34
CA GLY A 34 -3.44 3.56 13.03
C GLY A 34 -4.54 3.03 12.10
N LEU A 35 -4.17 2.23 11.09
CA LEU A 35 -5.13 1.62 10.16
C LEU A 35 -5.97 0.55 10.86
N ILE A 36 -5.35 -0.28 11.71
CA ILE A 36 -6.07 -1.26 12.52
C ILE A 36 -7.14 -0.57 13.38
N LYS A 37 -6.82 0.56 14.00
CA LYS A 37 -7.77 1.35 14.79
C LYS A 37 -8.86 1.99 13.93
N LEU A 38 -8.49 2.55 12.77
CA LEU A 38 -9.43 3.17 11.83
C LEU A 38 -10.52 2.21 11.38
N TYR A 39 -10.15 0.98 11.01
CA TYR A 39 -11.10 -0.03 10.52
C TYR A 39 -11.76 -0.83 11.65
N GLY A 40 -11.04 -1.07 12.75
CA GLY A 40 -11.58 -1.78 13.90
C GLY A 40 -12.54 -0.97 14.76
N SER A 41 -12.62 0.36 14.60
CA SER A 41 -13.50 1.24 15.39
C SER A 41 -13.36 1.04 16.91
N ASN A 42 -12.17 0.65 17.38
CA ASN A 42 -11.87 0.24 18.76
C ASN A 42 -12.69 -0.96 19.29
N ASP A 43 -13.32 -1.74 18.41
CA ASP A 43 -14.01 -2.97 18.78
C ASP A 43 -12.99 -4.02 19.30
N PRO A 44 -13.14 -4.51 20.55
CA PRO A 44 -12.24 -5.52 21.11
C PRO A 44 -12.32 -6.87 20.37
N ASP A 45 -13.44 -7.16 19.70
CA ASP A 45 -13.67 -8.38 18.92
C ASP A 45 -13.25 -8.22 17.45
N PHE A 46 -12.74 -7.04 17.07
CA PHE A 46 -12.23 -6.81 15.73
C PHE A 46 -11.10 -7.79 15.39
N THR A 47 -11.22 -8.39 14.20
CA THR A 47 -10.19 -9.26 13.65
C THR A 47 -9.73 -8.75 12.30
N ILE A 48 -8.44 -8.95 12.06
CA ILE A 48 -7.74 -8.58 10.84
C ILE A 48 -7.74 -9.81 9.95
N GLN A 49 -8.32 -9.71 8.76
CA GLN A 49 -8.37 -10.78 7.77
C GLN A 49 -8.40 -10.20 6.35
N HIS A 50 -7.71 -10.85 5.42
CA HIS A 50 -7.85 -10.58 3.99
C HIS A 50 -7.98 -11.89 3.19
N ARG A 51 -9.11 -12.04 2.48
CA ARG A 51 -9.52 -13.32 1.86
C ARG A 51 -9.10 -13.48 0.40
N SER A 52 -8.48 -12.49 -0.23
CA SER A 52 -8.10 -12.57 -1.65
C SER A 52 -6.68 -13.13 -1.88
N GLY A 53 -6.15 -13.92 -0.93
CA GLY A 53 -4.81 -14.52 -1.03
C GLY A 53 -3.63 -13.54 -0.81
N LYS A 54 -3.91 -12.26 -0.59
CA LYS A 54 -2.93 -11.25 -0.16
C LYS A 54 -3.07 -11.06 1.35
N GLY A 55 -2.01 -11.13 2.17
CA GLY A 55 -2.13 -10.98 3.64
C GLY A 55 -2.67 -12.23 4.37
N VAL A 56 -3.32 -12.04 5.53
CA VAL A 56 -3.72 -13.16 6.42
C VAL A 56 -5.09 -13.73 6.05
N GLY A 57 -5.11 -15.00 5.65
CA GLY A 57 -6.32 -15.70 5.22
C GLY A 57 -7.29 -16.09 6.35
N HIS A 58 -6.88 -16.01 7.62
CA HIS A 58 -7.69 -16.31 8.80
C HIS A 58 -7.79 -15.09 9.73
N PRO A 59 -8.84 -14.98 10.55
CA PRO A 59 -8.99 -13.87 11.50
C PRO A 59 -7.87 -13.84 12.55
N VAL A 60 -7.23 -12.69 12.75
CA VAL A 60 -6.21 -12.46 13.80
C VAL A 60 -6.53 -11.20 14.58
N THR A 61 -6.41 -11.24 15.91
CA THR A 61 -6.65 -10.06 16.75
C THR A 61 -5.50 -9.05 16.61
N PRO A 62 -5.78 -7.73 16.75
CA PRO A 62 -4.75 -6.69 16.74
C PRO A 62 -3.55 -6.99 17.65
N LYS A 63 -3.81 -7.50 18.86
CA LYS A 63 -2.77 -7.84 19.85
C LYS A 63 -1.76 -8.87 19.33
N ASN A 64 -2.21 -9.80 18.50
CA ASN A 64 -1.40 -10.88 17.94
C ASN A 64 -0.84 -10.53 16.55
N PHE A 65 -1.30 -9.43 15.94
CA PHE A 65 -0.90 -9.01 14.61
C PHE A 65 0.34 -8.10 14.63
N LYS A 66 1.38 -8.55 15.32
CA LYS A 66 2.65 -7.82 15.50
C LYS A 66 3.86 -8.75 15.56
N ALA A 67 5.04 -8.18 15.36
CA ALA A 67 6.33 -8.84 15.40
C ALA A 67 7.39 -7.94 16.05
N ASN A 68 8.34 -8.56 16.75
CA ASN A 68 9.44 -7.85 17.41
C ASN A 68 10.63 -7.69 16.44
N ILE A 69 10.40 -6.98 15.32
CA ILE A 69 11.30 -6.96 14.14
C ILE A 69 11.93 -5.60 13.84
N LEU A 70 11.53 -4.54 14.55
CA LEU A 70 12.13 -3.21 14.46
C LEU A 70 12.46 -2.68 15.86
N CYS A 71 13.61 -2.02 16.01
CA CYS A 71 13.93 -1.30 17.25
C CYS A 71 13.08 -0.03 17.40
N GLN A 72 12.98 0.51 18.62
CA GLN A 72 12.19 1.71 18.88
C GLN A 72 12.62 2.91 18.03
N LYS A 73 13.94 3.13 17.87
CA LYS A 73 14.48 4.25 17.06
C LYS A 73 14.09 4.13 15.59
N HIS A 74 14.36 2.99 14.94
CA HIS A 74 13.99 2.76 13.54
C HIS A 74 12.47 2.77 13.32
N ASN A 75 11.69 2.18 14.23
CA ASN A 75 10.25 2.20 14.07
C ASN A 75 9.66 3.61 14.22
N THR A 76 10.17 4.39 15.17
CA THR A 76 9.77 5.80 15.35
C THR A 76 10.13 6.64 14.14
N ALA A 77 11.31 6.43 13.55
CA ALA A 77 11.72 7.12 12.32
C ALA A 77 10.80 6.84 11.12
N LEU A 78 10.07 5.72 11.14
CA LEU A 78 9.12 5.33 10.09
C LEU A 78 7.68 5.78 10.38
N SER A 79 7.41 6.50 11.48
CA SER A 79 6.05 6.97 11.77
C SER A 79 5.45 7.90 10.71
N PRO A 80 6.21 8.79 10.02
CA PRO A 80 5.64 9.60 8.94
C PRO A 80 5.07 8.76 7.79
N ALA A 81 5.66 7.60 7.50
CA ALA A 81 5.14 6.64 6.53
C ALA A 81 3.78 6.06 6.98
N ASP A 82 3.65 5.71 8.26
CA ASP A 82 2.38 5.25 8.82
C ASP A 82 1.30 6.35 8.78
N ASP A 83 1.69 7.61 9.02
CA ASP A 83 0.78 8.77 9.00
C ASP A 83 0.27 9.07 7.57
N ALA A 84 1.13 9.01 6.55
CA ALA A 84 0.74 9.19 5.15
C ALA A 84 -0.31 8.15 4.72
N ALA A 85 -0.10 6.88 5.07
CA ALA A 85 -1.06 5.82 4.78
C ALA A 85 -2.37 5.97 5.56
N LEU A 86 -2.30 6.41 6.82
CA LEU A 86 -3.50 6.69 7.62
C LEU A 86 -4.32 7.83 7.02
N ALA A 87 -3.67 8.91 6.58
CA ALA A 87 -4.35 10.03 5.91
C ALA A 87 -5.04 9.57 4.62
N PHE A 88 -4.33 8.80 3.79
CA PHE A 88 -4.88 8.18 2.57
C PHE A 88 -6.14 7.35 2.87
N ALA A 89 -6.04 6.39 3.79
CA ALA A 89 -7.13 5.48 4.12
C ALA A 89 -8.31 6.20 4.80
N THR A 90 -8.04 7.18 5.67
CA THR A 90 -9.08 7.97 6.34
C THR A 90 -9.93 8.73 5.35
N PHE A 91 -9.28 9.40 4.38
CA PHE A 91 -9.97 10.13 3.32
C PHE A 91 -10.85 9.18 2.49
N LEU A 92 -10.27 8.10 1.95
CA LEU A 92 -11.00 7.16 1.10
C LEU A 92 -12.14 6.45 1.83
N ARG A 93 -11.90 5.98 3.06
CA ARG A 93 -12.92 5.30 3.84
C ARG A 93 -14.11 6.23 4.09
N ARG A 94 -13.88 7.50 4.46
CA ARG A 94 -14.96 8.47 4.69
C ARG A 94 -15.82 8.66 3.44
N ILE A 95 -15.20 8.97 2.30
CA ILE A 95 -15.96 9.22 1.05
C ILE A 95 -16.65 7.95 0.54
N ALA A 96 -16.05 6.77 0.73
CA ALA A 96 -16.65 5.50 0.34
C ALA A 96 -17.87 5.15 1.20
N LEU A 97 -17.81 5.39 2.51
CA LEU A 97 -18.95 5.19 3.41
C LEU A 97 -20.08 6.20 3.17
N GLN A 98 -19.75 7.43 2.76
CA GLN A 98 -20.73 8.45 2.38
C GLN A 98 -21.47 8.09 1.09
N TYR A 99 -20.75 7.61 0.07
CA TYR A 99 -21.35 7.18 -1.19
C TYR A 99 -22.13 5.86 -1.07
N ASP A 100 -21.67 4.93 -0.23
CA ASP A 100 -22.31 3.64 0.08
C ASP A 100 -22.77 2.88 -1.16
N ALA A 101 -21.84 2.68 -2.11
CA ALA A 101 -22.12 2.06 -3.41
C ALA A 101 -23.37 2.64 -4.14
N GLY A 102 -23.51 3.96 -4.14
CA GLY A 102 -24.63 4.67 -4.77
C GLY A 102 -25.92 4.69 -3.95
N ALA A 103 -25.90 4.21 -2.70
CA ALA A 103 -27.00 4.38 -1.76
C ALA A 103 -27.02 5.76 -1.09
N GLY A 104 -25.86 6.40 -0.99
CA GLY A 104 -25.70 7.73 -0.42
C GLY A 104 -25.32 8.76 -1.47
N GLU A 105 -24.68 9.84 -1.02
CA GLU A 105 -24.38 11.01 -1.86
C GLU A 105 -22.91 11.05 -2.24
N TRP A 106 -22.63 11.39 -3.50
CA TRP A 106 -21.25 11.67 -3.94
C TRP A 106 -20.72 12.98 -3.34
N GLY A 107 -21.58 13.97 -3.14
CA GLY A 107 -21.24 15.27 -2.55
C GLY A 107 -20.41 16.16 -3.46
N ASP A 108 -19.70 17.12 -2.87
CA ASP A 108 -18.90 18.14 -3.57
C ASP A 108 -17.48 17.67 -3.91
N ALA A 109 -16.73 18.47 -4.68
CA ALA A 109 -15.32 18.16 -4.93
C ALA A 109 -14.50 18.24 -3.63
N GLU A 110 -13.60 17.28 -3.43
CA GLU A 110 -12.77 17.21 -2.21
C GLU A 110 -11.34 16.78 -2.57
N GLN A 111 -10.35 17.33 -1.86
CA GLN A 111 -8.96 16.90 -2.02
C GLN A 111 -8.18 16.86 -0.70
N ILE A 112 -7.19 15.97 -0.64
CA ILE A 112 -6.12 16.00 0.35
C ILE A 112 -4.76 15.92 -0.33
N THR A 113 -3.71 16.32 0.39
CA THR A 113 -2.31 16.15 -0.02
C THR A 113 -1.59 15.28 1.01
N ILE A 114 -0.77 14.35 0.54
CA ILE A 114 0.10 13.51 1.36
C ILE A 114 1.51 13.45 0.76
N SER A 115 2.50 13.09 1.56
CA SER A 115 3.86 12.79 1.09
C SER A 115 3.86 11.48 0.27
N GLY A 116 4.26 11.59 -1.00
CA GLY A 116 4.46 10.46 -1.90
C GLY A 116 5.64 9.59 -1.48
N ASP A 117 6.73 10.21 -1.02
CA ASP A 117 7.91 9.51 -0.51
C ASP A 117 7.58 8.65 0.72
N ASP A 118 6.82 9.21 1.66
CA ASP A 118 6.39 8.48 2.85
C ASP A 118 5.35 7.40 2.54
N MET A 119 4.44 7.64 1.59
CA MET A 119 3.53 6.60 1.11
C MET A 119 4.30 5.45 0.45
N GLN A 120 5.33 5.74 -0.35
CA GLN A 120 6.18 4.73 -0.96
C GLN A 120 6.98 3.94 0.10
N ARG A 121 7.54 4.62 1.10
CA ARG A 121 8.21 3.98 2.24
C ARG A 121 7.23 3.13 3.04
N TRP A 122 5.97 3.53 3.20
CA TRP A 122 4.95 2.73 3.87
C TRP A 122 4.67 1.42 3.12
N VAL A 123 4.47 1.49 1.80
CA VAL A 123 4.29 0.29 0.97
C VAL A 123 5.49 -0.66 1.10
N LEU A 124 6.71 -0.10 1.10
CA LEU A 124 7.93 -0.88 1.32
C LEU A 124 8.00 -1.48 2.73
N LYS A 125 7.64 -0.72 3.76
CA LYS A 125 7.59 -1.16 5.15
C LYS A 125 6.66 -2.36 5.31
N VAL A 126 5.44 -2.29 4.78
CA VAL A 126 4.47 -3.39 4.82
C VAL A 126 5.03 -4.61 4.10
N PHE A 127 5.61 -4.44 2.91
CA PHE A 127 6.25 -5.53 2.18
C PHE A 127 7.37 -6.19 2.99
N LEU A 128 8.30 -5.41 3.53
CA LEU A 128 9.44 -5.91 4.30
C LEU A 128 9.01 -6.58 5.59
N ASN A 129 8.06 -6.01 6.33
CA ASN A 129 7.52 -6.61 7.55
C ASN A 129 7.01 -8.03 7.31
N HIS A 130 6.45 -8.33 6.13
CA HIS A 130 6.00 -9.67 5.77
C HIS A 130 7.11 -10.56 5.20
N ALA A 131 8.02 -9.99 4.40
CA ALA A 131 9.16 -10.69 3.86
C ALA A 131 10.09 -11.21 4.97
N VAL A 132 10.44 -10.37 5.94
CA VAL A 132 11.40 -10.72 7.00
C VAL A 132 10.83 -11.72 8.01
N THR A 133 9.51 -11.79 8.15
CA THR A 133 8.84 -12.77 9.01
C THR A 133 8.39 -14.03 8.27
N GLY A 134 8.73 -14.17 6.99
CA GLY A 134 8.44 -15.37 6.21
C GLY A 134 6.96 -15.57 5.91
N HIS A 135 6.15 -14.52 5.89
CA HIS A 135 4.69 -14.64 5.77
C HIS A 135 4.18 -14.84 4.34
N PHE A 136 5.05 -14.77 3.34
CA PHE A 136 4.65 -15.09 1.97
C PHE A 136 4.61 -16.60 1.73
N ALA A 137 3.61 -17.07 0.97
CA ALA A 137 3.44 -18.49 0.65
C ALA A 137 4.65 -19.13 -0.04
N ILE A 138 5.46 -18.35 -0.77
CA ILE A 138 6.70 -18.86 -1.35
C ILE A 138 7.77 -19.17 -0.30
N GLN A 139 7.83 -18.38 0.77
CA GLN A 139 8.81 -18.55 1.86
C GLN A 139 8.51 -19.76 2.75
N GLN A 140 7.28 -20.27 2.69
CA GLN A 140 6.89 -21.53 3.32
C GLN A 140 7.45 -22.75 2.56
N ARG A 141 7.92 -22.57 1.32
CA ARG A 141 8.36 -23.64 0.42
C ARG A 141 9.84 -23.55 0.07
N LYS A 142 10.40 -22.35 0.03
CA LYS A 142 11.77 -22.07 -0.40
C LYS A 142 12.41 -20.97 0.44
N SER A 143 13.73 -20.97 0.51
CA SER A 143 14.48 -19.80 0.96
C SER A 143 14.44 -18.74 -0.14
N VAL A 144 14.04 -17.52 0.22
CA VAL A 144 13.84 -16.42 -0.72
C VAL A 144 14.51 -15.17 -0.17
N THR A 145 15.22 -14.47 -1.04
CA THR A 145 15.91 -13.21 -0.72
C THR A 145 15.18 -12.01 -1.32
N PHE A 146 15.51 -10.81 -0.85
CA PHE A 146 15.05 -9.54 -1.43
C PHE A 146 16.26 -8.58 -1.54
N PRO A 147 16.18 -7.52 -2.36
CA PRO A 147 17.29 -6.58 -2.54
C PRO A 147 17.76 -5.99 -1.21
N PRO A 148 19.04 -6.11 -0.84
CA PRO A 148 19.56 -5.56 0.43
C PRO A 148 19.40 -4.04 0.51
N GLU A 149 19.42 -3.35 -0.64
CA GLU A 149 19.21 -1.90 -0.76
C GLU A 149 17.81 -1.48 -0.28
N ALA A 150 16.85 -2.41 -0.21
CA ALA A 150 15.51 -2.14 0.31
C ALA A 150 15.54 -1.52 1.72
N ILE A 151 16.49 -1.90 2.56
CA ILE A 151 16.61 -1.31 3.91
C ILE A 151 17.09 0.14 3.84
N ASP A 152 18.04 0.43 2.95
CA ASP A 152 18.55 1.79 2.78
C ASP A 152 17.49 2.70 2.15
N LEU A 153 16.68 2.19 1.22
CA LEU A 153 15.54 2.90 0.66
C LEU A 153 14.44 3.16 1.70
N LEU A 154 14.17 2.19 2.58
CA LEU A 154 13.19 2.32 3.66
C LEU A 154 13.59 3.40 4.66
N LEU A 155 14.88 3.44 5.03
CA LEU A 155 15.43 4.36 6.02
C LEU A 155 15.91 5.70 5.43
N ASP A 156 15.62 5.96 4.16
CA ASP A 156 16.03 7.16 3.45
C ASP A 156 17.55 7.40 3.43
N ARG A 157 18.34 6.32 3.40
CA ARG A 157 19.80 6.34 3.32
C ARG A 157 20.32 6.29 1.88
N ALA A 158 19.43 6.04 0.93
CA ALA A 158 19.74 5.98 -0.49
C ALA A 158 18.58 6.56 -1.30
N ALA A 159 18.93 7.26 -2.39
CA ALA A 159 17.94 7.73 -3.35
C ALA A 159 17.32 6.55 -4.10
N TRP A 160 16.01 6.64 -4.35
CA TRP A 160 15.32 5.65 -5.17
C TRP A 160 15.76 5.72 -6.63
N PRO A 161 16.19 4.61 -7.25
CA PRO A 161 16.40 4.59 -8.70
C PRO A 161 15.15 5.05 -9.45
N SER A 162 15.35 5.78 -10.55
CA SER A 162 14.24 6.40 -11.31
C SER A 162 13.23 5.39 -11.86
N THR A 163 13.66 4.16 -12.12
CA THR A 163 12.81 3.08 -12.63
C THR A 163 12.15 2.23 -11.53
N TRP A 164 12.45 2.48 -10.25
CA TRP A 164 11.94 1.73 -9.10
C TRP A 164 10.84 2.49 -8.37
N GLY A 165 10.16 1.81 -7.46
CA GLY A 165 9.26 2.47 -6.50
C GLY A 165 7.78 2.21 -6.75
N LEU A 166 6.97 3.10 -6.18
CA LEU A 166 5.52 2.99 -6.07
C LEU A 166 4.83 3.24 -7.40
N THR A 167 3.77 2.50 -7.63
CA THR A 167 2.99 2.51 -8.85
C THR A 167 1.51 2.32 -8.53
N VAL A 168 0.64 2.93 -9.34
CA VAL A 168 -0.82 2.80 -9.21
C VAL A 168 -1.40 2.22 -10.49
N PRO A 169 -2.46 1.39 -10.42
CA PRO A 169 -3.07 0.78 -11.60
C PRO A 169 -3.64 1.82 -12.55
N GLY A 170 -3.13 1.94 -13.77
CA GLY A 170 -3.73 2.82 -14.77
C GLY A 170 -4.85 2.17 -15.55
N GLU A 171 -5.31 0.96 -15.23
CA GLU A 171 -6.36 0.25 -15.98
C GLU A 171 -7.48 -0.22 -15.03
N LEU A 172 -8.74 0.01 -15.40
CA LEU A 172 -9.93 -0.49 -14.70
C LEU A 172 -10.27 -1.92 -15.14
N GLY A 173 -10.90 -2.71 -14.27
CA GLY A 173 -11.41 -4.05 -14.62
C GLY A 173 -10.39 -5.18 -14.52
N ARG A 174 -9.19 -4.90 -14.02
CA ARG A 174 -8.20 -5.91 -13.66
C ARG A 174 -8.62 -6.62 -12.37
N THR A 175 -8.45 -7.94 -12.34
CA THR A 175 -8.78 -8.76 -11.16
C THR A 175 -7.63 -8.86 -10.16
N ASP A 176 -6.41 -8.57 -10.59
CA ASP A 176 -5.19 -8.68 -9.77
C ASP A 176 -4.87 -7.40 -8.98
N VAL A 177 -5.42 -6.26 -9.40
CA VAL A 177 -5.23 -4.95 -8.78
C VAL A 177 -6.56 -4.21 -8.62
N ARG A 178 -6.68 -3.41 -7.56
CA ARG A 178 -7.88 -2.65 -7.24
C ARG A 178 -7.63 -1.16 -7.45
N CYS A 179 -8.65 -0.47 -7.95
CA CYS A 179 -8.59 0.98 -8.21
C CYS A 179 -9.89 1.70 -7.80
N CYS A 180 -10.90 0.98 -7.33
CA CYS A 180 -12.19 1.56 -6.94
C CYS A 180 -12.51 1.30 -5.46
N PRO A 181 -12.46 2.35 -4.61
CA PRO A 181 -12.76 2.26 -3.18
C PRO A 181 -14.26 2.25 -2.86
N PHE A 182 -15.10 2.66 -3.81
CA PHE A 182 -16.54 2.91 -3.59
C PHE A 182 -17.36 1.62 -3.65
N GLN A 183 -17.42 0.93 -2.52
CA GLN A 183 -18.14 -0.33 -2.34
C GLN A 183 -19.18 -0.19 -1.21
N THR A 184 -19.93 -1.26 -0.94
CA THR A 184 -20.89 -1.27 0.17
C THR A 184 -20.15 -1.14 1.50
N LYS A 185 -20.82 -0.61 2.54
CA LYS A 185 -20.22 -0.43 3.88
C LYS A 185 -19.53 -1.68 4.43
N ASP A 186 -20.11 -2.86 4.24
CA ASP A 186 -19.51 -4.12 4.70
C ASP A 186 -18.20 -4.43 3.97
N VAL A 187 -18.15 -4.13 2.67
CA VAL A 187 -16.92 -4.35 1.90
C VAL A 187 -15.90 -3.28 2.23
N VAL A 188 -16.26 -2.00 2.34
CA VAL A 188 -15.33 -0.92 2.71
C VAL A 188 -14.62 -1.19 4.04
N ASN A 189 -15.32 -1.79 5.01
CA ASN A 189 -14.76 -2.12 6.32
C ASN A 189 -14.05 -3.49 6.38
N SER A 190 -14.14 -4.30 5.32
CA SER A 190 -13.46 -5.59 5.22
C SER A 190 -12.42 -5.55 4.11
N HIS A 191 -11.43 -6.44 4.16
CA HIS A 191 -10.45 -6.58 3.08
C HIS A 191 -9.74 -5.26 2.67
N TRP A 192 -9.60 -4.34 3.63
CA TRP A 192 -9.10 -2.99 3.43
C TRP A 192 -7.57 -2.93 3.28
N TRP A 193 -6.87 -4.02 3.54
CA TRP A 193 -5.43 -4.15 3.29
C TRP A 193 -5.06 -5.53 2.78
N GLY A 194 -3.94 -5.65 2.09
CA GLY A 194 -3.35 -6.93 1.74
C GLY A 194 -1.93 -6.73 1.21
N VAL A 195 -1.14 -7.80 1.16
CA VAL A 195 0.17 -7.77 0.51
C VAL A 195 0.48 -9.09 -0.19
N ALA A 196 1.05 -9.02 -1.38
CA ALA A 196 1.56 -10.17 -2.11
C ALA A 196 2.87 -9.82 -2.84
N PRO A 197 3.85 -10.74 -2.89
CA PRO A 197 5.15 -10.45 -3.47
C PRO A 197 5.18 -10.66 -4.99
N PHE A 198 6.06 -9.92 -5.67
CA PHE A 198 6.53 -10.24 -7.00
C PHE A 198 7.66 -11.25 -6.89
N VAL A 199 7.37 -12.49 -7.25
CA VAL A 199 8.33 -13.60 -7.18
C VAL A 199 9.02 -13.76 -8.53
N HIS A 200 10.35 -13.84 -8.54
CA HIS A 200 11.11 -14.13 -9.75
C HIS A 200 10.85 -15.56 -10.25
N LYS A 201 11.12 -15.82 -11.54
CA LYS A 201 10.75 -17.09 -12.20
C LYS A 201 11.39 -18.34 -11.57
N ASP A 202 12.57 -18.19 -10.99
CA ASP A 202 13.29 -19.28 -10.29
C ASP A 202 12.84 -19.46 -8.82
N GLU A 203 11.97 -18.56 -8.34
CA GLU A 203 11.43 -18.52 -6.98
C GLU A 203 12.49 -18.38 -5.87
N THR A 204 13.65 -17.80 -6.17
CA THR A 204 14.72 -17.57 -5.18
C THR A 204 14.75 -16.13 -4.66
N TRP A 205 14.00 -15.23 -5.29
CA TRP A 205 14.05 -13.80 -5.05
C TRP A 205 12.68 -13.14 -5.18
N ILE A 206 12.41 -12.15 -4.33
CA ILE A 206 11.24 -11.27 -4.39
C ILE A 206 11.66 -9.82 -4.62
N GLY A 207 11.10 -9.20 -5.65
CA GLY A 207 11.50 -7.87 -6.14
C GLY A 207 10.60 -6.73 -5.71
N GLY A 208 9.78 -6.92 -4.68
CA GLY A 208 8.68 -6.03 -4.32
C GLY A 208 7.35 -6.76 -4.36
N GLY A 209 6.25 -6.07 -4.63
CA GLY A 209 4.93 -6.68 -4.57
C GLY A 209 3.78 -5.72 -4.80
N VAL A 210 2.56 -6.21 -4.55
CA VAL A 210 1.34 -5.40 -4.50
C VAL A 210 0.89 -5.29 -3.05
N VAL A 211 0.68 -4.05 -2.59
CA VAL A 211 0.04 -3.74 -1.30
C VAL A 211 -1.31 -3.12 -1.58
N ASP A 212 -2.37 -3.66 -1.00
CA ASP A 212 -3.71 -3.09 -1.06
C ASP A 212 -3.92 -2.20 0.18
N LEU A 213 -4.55 -1.05 0.01
CA LEU A 213 -5.01 -0.16 1.07
C LEU A 213 -6.31 0.53 0.64
N ALA A 214 -7.35 0.46 1.48
CA ALA A 214 -8.67 1.07 1.21
C ALA A 214 -9.22 0.70 -0.18
N HIS A 215 -9.03 -0.56 -0.60
CA HIS A 215 -9.38 -1.08 -1.94
C HIS A 215 -8.72 -0.36 -3.12
N VAL A 216 -7.56 0.24 -2.90
CA VAL A 216 -6.63 0.70 -3.93
C VAL A 216 -5.35 -0.13 -3.81
N SER A 217 -4.87 -0.67 -4.93
CA SER A 217 -3.62 -1.42 -4.99
C SER A 217 -2.45 -0.49 -5.33
N PHE A 218 -1.32 -0.74 -4.68
CA PHE A 218 -0.04 -0.10 -4.96
C PHE A 218 0.95 -1.17 -5.35
N GLY A 219 1.47 -1.09 -6.57
CA GLY A 219 2.61 -1.92 -6.96
C GLY A 219 3.91 -1.26 -6.49
N LEU A 220 4.84 -2.04 -5.96
CA LEU A 220 6.17 -1.60 -5.56
C LEU A 220 7.21 -2.44 -6.28
N THR A 221 8.17 -1.77 -6.91
CA THR A 221 9.29 -2.41 -7.61
C THR A 221 10.63 -2.05 -6.98
N LEU A 222 11.42 -3.07 -6.67
CA LEU A 222 12.82 -3.00 -6.25
C LEU A 222 13.74 -3.53 -7.36
N PHE A 223 13.36 -3.26 -8.60
CA PHE A 223 14.06 -3.59 -9.84
C PHE A 223 13.55 -2.69 -10.96
N ASN A 224 14.26 -2.63 -12.09
CA ASN A 224 13.74 -1.99 -13.30
C ASN A 224 12.73 -2.94 -13.96
N PRO A 225 11.44 -2.61 -13.99
CA PRO A 225 10.43 -3.54 -14.49
C PRO A 225 10.27 -3.46 -16.03
N GLY A 226 11.10 -2.64 -16.71
CA GLY A 226 11.15 -2.59 -18.17
C GLY A 226 10.03 -1.77 -18.81
N ARG A 227 9.60 -0.67 -18.19
CA ARG A 227 8.50 0.20 -18.67
C ARG A 227 8.65 0.68 -20.12
N GLY A 228 9.88 0.86 -20.59
CA GLY A 228 10.19 1.24 -21.97
C GLY A 228 10.48 0.07 -22.93
N MET A 229 10.35 -1.18 -22.47
CA MET A 229 10.72 -2.36 -23.25
C MET A 229 9.52 -2.92 -24.03
N PRO A 230 9.77 -3.53 -25.21
CA PRO A 230 8.77 -4.36 -25.89
C PRO A 230 8.24 -5.44 -24.95
N GLY A 231 6.93 -5.47 -24.73
CA GLY A 231 6.28 -6.43 -23.82
C GLY A 231 5.89 -5.89 -22.44
N TRP A 232 6.16 -4.62 -22.11
CA TRP A 232 5.63 -4.00 -20.89
C TRP A 232 4.11 -4.17 -20.75
N ASN A 233 3.39 -4.02 -21.86
CA ASN A 233 1.93 -4.12 -21.91
C ASN A 233 1.42 -5.56 -22.08
N ASN A 234 2.26 -6.58 -21.86
CA ASN A 234 1.82 -7.97 -21.91
C ASN A 234 0.71 -8.24 -20.87
N PRO A 235 -0.36 -8.99 -21.23
CA PRO A 235 -1.43 -9.34 -20.29
C PRO A 235 -0.97 -10.12 -19.04
N GLY A 236 0.20 -10.78 -19.08
CA GLY A 236 0.79 -11.44 -17.93
C GLY A 236 1.50 -10.51 -16.94
N ASN A 237 1.75 -9.24 -17.30
CA ASN A 237 2.44 -8.29 -16.43
C ASN A 237 1.46 -7.65 -15.43
N THR A 238 1.61 -7.95 -14.14
CA THR A 238 0.81 -7.33 -13.06
C THR A 238 0.91 -5.81 -13.04
N LEU A 239 2.01 -5.24 -13.54
CA LEU A 239 2.22 -3.79 -13.55
C LEU A 239 1.88 -3.13 -14.90
N ARG A 240 1.35 -3.86 -15.90
CA ARG A 240 0.99 -3.26 -17.19
C ARG A 240 0.09 -2.04 -17.01
N GLY A 241 0.32 -1.00 -17.80
CA GLY A 241 -0.44 0.25 -17.73
C GLY A 241 -0.39 0.97 -16.39
N SER A 242 0.46 0.60 -15.42
CA SER A 242 0.56 1.31 -14.14
C SER A 242 1.28 2.65 -14.29
N LEU A 243 0.87 3.66 -13.51
CA LEU A 243 1.56 4.94 -13.37
C LEU A 243 2.57 4.85 -12.23
N GLN A 244 3.84 5.14 -12.48
CA GLN A 244 4.86 5.22 -11.43
C GLN A 244 4.86 6.60 -10.79
N ARG A 245 4.88 6.65 -9.45
CA ARG A 245 4.94 7.87 -8.63
C ARG A 245 3.98 8.97 -9.15
N PRO A 246 2.66 8.73 -9.09
CA PRO A 246 1.68 9.68 -9.58
C PRO A 246 1.75 11.01 -8.82
N SER A 247 1.46 12.13 -9.48
CA SER A 247 1.25 13.43 -8.82
C SER A 247 -0.09 13.50 -8.09
N PHE A 248 -1.09 12.74 -8.58
CA PHE A 248 -2.37 12.53 -7.91
C PHE A 248 -3.08 11.25 -8.36
N ILE A 249 -4.01 10.80 -7.53
CA ILE A 249 -5.07 9.86 -7.90
C ILE A 249 -6.41 10.55 -7.66
N GLY A 250 -7.26 10.56 -8.68
CA GLY A 250 -8.60 11.14 -8.64
C GLY A 250 -9.67 10.10 -8.96
N TRP A 251 -10.87 10.32 -8.43
CA TRP A 251 -12.07 9.63 -8.83
C TRP A 251 -13.12 10.68 -9.17
N GLU A 252 -13.64 10.65 -10.39
CA GLU A 252 -14.58 11.63 -10.91
C GLU A 252 -15.91 10.96 -11.22
N MET A 253 -17.02 11.54 -10.77
CA MET A 253 -18.38 11.14 -11.11
C MET A 253 -19.18 12.39 -11.42
N ASP A 254 -19.83 12.42 -12.58
CA ASP A 254 -20.68 13.53 -13.04
C ASP A 254 -20.02 14.92 -12.92
N GLY A 255 -18.72 15.00 -13.24
CA GLY A 255 -17.94 16.24 -13.19
C GLY A 255 -17.44 16.65 -11.80
N VAL A 256 -17.73 15.87 -10.76
CA VAL A 256 -17.26 16.11 -9.38
C VAL A 256 -16.15 15.13 -9.03
N GLU A 257 -14.99 15.66 -8.63
CA GLU A 257 -13.79 14.86 -8.35
C GLU A 257 -13.44 14.78 -6.86
N LYS A 258 -13.08 13.57 -6.41
CA LYS A 258 -12.40 13.31 -5.13
C LYS A 258 -10.94 13.00 -5.42
N ARG A 259 -9.99 13.75 -4.85
CA ARG A 259 -8.57 13.67 -5.24
C ARG A 259 -7.63 13.50 -4.05
N ILE A 260 -6.58 12.72 -4.25
CA ILE A 260 -5.41 12.65 -3.37
C ILE A 260 -4.19 13.08 -4.16
N ARG A 261 -3.53 14.16 -3.74
CA ARG A 261 -2.25 14.61 -4.32
C ARG A 261 -1.08 14.02 -3.55
N PHE A 262 -0.03 13.67 -4.29
CA PHE A 262 1.23 13.17 -3.74
C PHE A 262 2.31 14.22 -3.97
N GLU A 263 2.90 14.70 -2.89
CA GLU A 263 4.09 15.56 -2.95
C GLU A 263 5.34 14.67 -2.94
N TRP A 264 6.22 14.88 -3.91
CA TRP A 264 7.46 14.14 -4.05
C TRP A 264 8.63 15.10 -3.91
N ASP A 265 9.66 14.73 -3.16
CA ASP A 265 10.88 15.52 -3.01
C ASP A 265 11.61 15.70 -4.35
N TYR A 266 11.46 14.72 -5.26
CA TYR A 266 12.03 14.77 -6.60
C TYR A 266 10.96 15.16 -7.64
N PRO A 267 11.04 16.34 -8.28
CA PRO A 267 9.94 16.93 -9.06
C PRO A 267 9.74 16.33 -10.47
N LEU A 268 10.10 15.06 -10.69
CA LEU A 268 9.91 14.41 -11.99
C LEU A 268 8.45 14.03 -12.28
N HIS A 269 7.54 14.22 -11.33
CA HIS A 269 6.21 13.62 -11.35
C HIS A 269 5.11 14.67 -11.58
N HIS A 270 4.82 14.98 -12.85
CA HIS A 270 3.67 15.82 -13.22
C HIS A 270 2.41 14.99 -13.48
N MET A 271 2.55 13.77 -14.01
CA MET A 271 1.39 12.96 -14.39
C MET A 271 0.61 12.43 -13.18
N GLY A 272 -0.70 12.64 -13.20
CA GLY A 272 -1.68 12.03 -12.32
C GLY A 272 -2.66 11.14 -13.08
N LEU A 273 -3.53 10.48 -12.33
CA LEU A 273 -4.52 9.55 -12.86
C LEU A 273 -5.89 9.87 -12.27
N THR A 274 -6.90 10.06 -13.12
CA THR A 274 -8.30 10.15 -12.70
C THR A 274 -9.09 8.97 -13.24
N TYR A 275 -9.75 8.23 -12.36
CA TYR A 275 -10.74 7.22 -12.73
C TYR A 275 -12.11 7.89 -12.86
N LYS A 276 -12.66 7.91 -14.06
CA LYS A 276 -14.04 8.30 -14.32
C LYS A 276 -14.95 7.15 -13.95
N LEU A 277 -15.90 7.40 -13.07
CA LEU A 277 -16.84 6.44 -12.55
C LEU A 277 -18.22 6.70 -13.15
N THR A 278 -18.96 5.64 -13.41
CA THR A 278 -20.39 5.74 -13.72
C THR A 278 -21.20 5.60 -12.43
N PRO A 279 -22.30 6.36 -12.26
CA PRO A 279 -23.22 6.15 -11.15
C PRO A 279 -23.71 4.69 -11.10
N GLN A 280 -23.73 4.10 -9.90
CA GLN A 280 -24.29 2.77 -9.70
C GLN A 280 -25.81 2.85 -9.55
N ASN A 281 -26.53 2.07 -10.35
CA ASN A 281 -27.95 1.84 -10.10
C ASN A 281 -28.14 0.78 -9.01
N LYS A 282 -29.35 0.72 -8.42
CA LYS A 282 -29.70 -0.21 -7.36
C LYS A 282 -29.48 -1.69 -7.73
N VAL A 283 -29.73 -2.06 -8.99
CA VAL A 283 -29.60 -3.45 -9.47
C VAL A 283 -28.13 -3.88 -9.46
N ASP A 284 -27.25 -3.06 -10.02
CA ASP A 284 -25.81 -3.34 -10.06
C ASP A 284 -25.18 -3.34 -8.67
N ARG A 285 -25.61 -2.44 -7.79
CA ARG A 285 -25.23 -2.42 -6.37
C ARG A 285 -25.59 -3.73 -5.66
N LEU A 286 -26.83 -4.19 -5.79
CA LEU A 286 -27.29 -5.44 -5.15
C LEU A 286 -26.61 -6.68 -5.74
N ALA A 287 -26.15 -6.59 -7.00
CA ALA A 287 -25.32 -7.60 -7.64
C ALA A 287 -23.84 -7.53 -7.24
N GLY A 288 -23.44 -6.57 -6.39
CA GLY A 288 -22.04 -6.38 -5.96
C GLY A 288 -21.11 -5.89 -7.08
N LYS A 289 -21.66 -5.37 -8.18
CA LYS A 289 -20.85 -4.81 -9.27
C LYS A 289 -20.31 -3.46 -8.84
N LEU A 290 -19.03 -3.22 -9.08
CA LEU A 290 -18.38 -1.93 -8.82
C LEU A 290 -18.88 -0.84 -9.80
N PRO A 291 -18.74 0.46 -9.47
CA PRO A 291 -18.87 1.50 -10.47
C PRO A 291 -17.73 1.29 -11.49
N VAL A 292 -18.06 1.04 -12.75
CA VAL A 292 -17.06 0.81 -13.80
C VAL A 292 -17.18 1.94 -14.82
N GLY A 293 -16.14 2.76 -14.94
CA GLY A 293 -16.02 3.72 -16.04
C GLY A 293 -14.67 3.63 -16.74
N GLN A 294 -14.10 4.77 -17.14
CA GLN A 294 -12.85 4.87 -17.89
C GLN A 294 -11.73 5.46 -17.02
N HIS A 295 -10.46 5.31 -17.41
CA HIS A 295 -9.36 6.01 -16.76
C HIS A 295 -8.79 7.06 -17.71
N ILE A 296 -8.33 8.19 -17.17
CA ILE A 296 -7.70 9.26 -17.94
C ILE A 296 -6.39 9.65 -17.26
N TRP A 297 -5.33 9.72 -18.07
CA TRP A 297 -4.01 10.23 -17.69
C TRP A 297 -4.04 11.76 -17.88
N LEU A 298 -3.66 12.48 -16.84
CA LEU A 298 -3.68 13.95 -16.85
C LEU A 298 -2.30 14.46 -16.43
N GLU A 299 -1.76 15.40 -17.20
CA GLU A 299 -0.54 16.15 -16.83
C GLU A 299 -0.83 17.25 -15.80
#